data_AF-A0A377IU04-F1
#
_entry.id   AF-A0A377IU04-F1
#
_cell.length_a   1.000
_cell.length_b   1.000
_cell.length_c   1.000
_cell.angle_alpha   90.00
_cell.angle_beta   90.00
_cell.angle_gamma   90.00
#
_symmetry.space_group_name_H-M   'P 1'
#
loop_
_entity.id
_entity.type
_entity.pdbx_description
1 polymer ?
#
loop_
_entity_poly.entity_id
_entity_poly.type
_entity_poly.pdbx_seq_one_letter_code
_entity_poly.pdbx_strand_id
1 'polypeptide(L)'
;MGQAVTAATLYADIILAPLNPDKFSAKGLKILKQEVDTLNRSYHKNINYKVYLNKFSGKTILSDKAIVSLISDPELEGKVLSTTVQYAQEIPNVTDDNKNAFSSLKKSSVRDDFDSLTRELLQISPIQVLKQELSKSTNESMETA
;
A
#
# COMPACT_ATOMS: atom_id res chain seq x y z
N MET A 1 -10.67 13.29 -12.98
CA MET A 1 -11.03 13.26 -11.54
C MET A 1 -11.87 14.49 -11.16
N GLY A 2 -12.65 14.43 -10.07
CA GLY A 2 -13.34 15.62 -9.52
C GLY A 2 -12.37 16.64 -8.91
N GLN A 3 -12.80 17.89 -8.71
CA GLN A 3 -11.92 18.98 -8.25
C GLN A 3 -11.29 18.71 -6.87
N ALA A 4 -12.08 18.28 -5.88
CA ALA A 4 -11.58 17.99 -4.53
C ALA A 4 -10.54 16.85 -4.52
N VAL A 5 -10.80 15.78 -5.29
CA VAL A 5 -9.88 14.64 -5.41
C VAL A 5 -8.58 15.07 -6.09
N THR A 6 -8.68 15.93 -7.12
CA THR A 6 -7.50 16.46 -7.82
C THR A 6 -6.63 17.29 -6.87
N ALA A 7 -7.24 18.15 -6.06
CA ALA A 7 -6.51 18.95 -5.08
C ALA A 7 -5.81 18.07 -4.03
N ALA A 8 -6.50 17.05 -3.49
CA ALA A 8 -5.92 16.11 -2.54
C ALA A 8 -4.75 15.32 -3.16
N THR A 9 -4.92 14.84 -4.39
CA THR A 9 -3.90 14.12 -5.16
C THR A 9 -2.65 14.97 -5.41
N LEU A 10 -2.81 16.25 -5.77
CA LEU A 10 -1.69 17.16 -6.01
C LEU A 10 -0.95 17.56 -4.74
N TYR A 11 -1.63 17.51 -3.59
CA TYR A 11 -1.05 17.83 -2.29
C TYR A 11 -0.33 16.63 -1.64
N ALA A 12 -0.80 15.41 -1.89
CA ALA A 12 -0.25 14.21 -1.27
C ALA A 12 1.14 13.84 -1.82
N ASP A 13 2.04 13.42 -0.92
CA ASP A 13 3.32 12.83 -1.32
C ASP A 13 3.12 11.43 -1.93
N ILE A 14 2.18 10.66 -1.38
CA ILE A 14 1.88 9.29 -1.79
C ILE A 14 0.37 9.07 -1.75
N ILE A 15 -0.17 8.54 -2.85
CA ILE A 15 -1.52 7.98 -2.89
C ILE A 15 -1.44 6.50 -2.53
N LEU A 16 -2.18 6.06 -1.51
CA LEU A 16 -2.31 4.64 -1.18
C LEU A 16 -3.66 4.11 -1.65
N ALA A 17 -3.66 3.17 -2.60
CA ALA A 17 -4.86 2.61 -3.18
C ALA A 17 -5.12 1.16 -2.72
N PRO A 18 -6.23 0.89 -2.01
CA PRO A 18 -6.64 -0.47 -1.68
C PRO A 18 -7.19 -1.19 -2.92
N LEU A 19 -6.73 -2.41 -3.16
CA LEU A 19 -7.22 -3.26 -4.24
C LEU A 19 -7.90 -4.50 -3.66
N ASN A 20 -9.19 -4.62 -3.89
CA ASN A 20 -9.88 -5.87 -3.58
C ASN A 20 -9.64 -6.89 -4.70
N PRO A 21 -9.70 -8.20 -4.42
CA PRO A 21 -9.53 -9.26 -5.42
C PRO A 21 -10.77 -9.41 -6.32
N ASP A 22 -11.14 -8.33 -7.03
CA ASP A 22 -12.27 -8.26 -7.94
C ASP A 22 -11.93 -7.51 -9.24
N LYS A 23 -12.78 -7.68 -10.26
CA LYS A 23 -12.58 -7.07 -11.59
C LYS A 23 -12.70 -5.54 -11.58
N PHE A 24 -13.42 -4.97 -10.61
CA PHE A 24 -13.65 -3.53 -10.52
C PHE A 24 -12.39 -2.82 -10.00
N SER A 25 -11.70 -3.41 -9.03
CA SER A 25 -10.45 -2.90 -8.49
C SER A 25 -9.36 -2.81 -9.55
N ALA A 26 -9.24 -3.82 -10.42
CA ALA A 26 -8.30 -3.80 -11.55
C ALA A 26 -8.64 -2.69 -12.57
N LYS A 27 -9.92 -2.46 -12.87
CA LYS A 27 -10.35 -1.36 -13.74
C LYS A 27 -10.10 0.01 -13.08
N GLY A 28 -10.39 0.14 -11.80
CA GLY A 28 -10.16 1.34 -11.01
C GLY A 28 -8.68 1.73 -10.98
N LEU A 29 -7.77 0.75 -10.86
CA LEU A 29 -6.33 0.99 -10.90
C LEU A 29 -5.88 1.56 -12.25
N LYS A 30 -6.40 1.05 -13.37
CA LYS A 30 -6.09 1.59 -14.71
C LYS A 30 -6.54 3.04 -14.85
N ILE A 31 -7.72 3.38 -14.34
CA ILE A 31 -8.24 4.76 -14.35
C ILE A 31 -7.38 5.65 -13.45
N LEU A 32 -7.03 5.20 -12.24
CA LEU A 32 -6.16 5.92 -11.32
C LEU A 32 -4.82 6.24 -11.99
N LYS A 33 -4.21 5.27 -12.65
CA LYS A 33 -2.94 5.45 -13.38
C LYS A 33 -3.06 6.54 -14.45
N GLN A 34 -4.07 6.44 -15.31
CA GLN A 34 -4.30 7.42 -16.38
C GLN A 34 -4.52 8.84 -15.85
N GLU A 35 -5.27 8.96 -14.75
CA GLU A 35 -5.54 10.25 -14.10
C GLU A 35 -4.27 10.82 -13.48
N VAL A 36 -3.48 10.00 -12.76
CA VAL A 36 -2.19 10.41 -12.19
C VAL A 36 -1.22 10.87 -13.29
N ASP A 37 -1.12 10.13 -14.40
CA ASP A 37 -0.28 10.51 -15.54
C ASP A 37 -0.73 11.84 -16.15
N THR A 38 -2.04 12.05 -16.25
CA THR A 38 -2.62 13.31 -16.76
C THR A 38 -2.30 14.48 -15.84
N LEU A 39 -2.42 14.29 -14.52
CA LEU A 39 -2.11 15.33 -13.53
C LEU A 39 -0.61 15.64 -13.49
N ASN A 40 0.25 14.61 -13.57
CA ASN A 40 1.69 14.79 -13.65
C ASN A 40 2.09 15.64 -14.87
N ARG A 41 1.49 15.36 -16.04
CA ARG A 41 1.71 16.16 -17.26
C ARG A 41 1.17 17.59 -17.15
N SER A 42 -0.02 17.75 -16.59
CA SER A 42 -0.71 19.06 -16.54
C SER A 42 -0.12 20.02 -15.52
N TYR A 43 0.35 19.51 -14.39
CA TYR A 43 0.82 20.32 -13.26
C TYR A 43 2.34 20.21 -13.04
N HIS A 44 3.04 19.48 -13.91
CA HIS A 44 4.49 19.23 -13.79
C HIS A 44 4.89 18.70 -12.40
N LYS A 45 4.09 17.77 -11.89
CA LYS A 45 4.32 17.09 -10.61
C LYS A 45 4.75 15.65 -10.86
N ASN A 46 5.32 15.05 -9.81
CA ASN A 46 5.62 13.63 -9.76
C ASN A 46 4.84 13.01 -8.60
N ILE A 47 3.56 12.73 -8.86
CA ILE A 47 2.66 12.09 -7.92
C ILE A 47 3.02 10.60 -7.85
N ASN A 48 3.38 10.15 -6.66
CA ASN A 48 3.64 8.74 -6.41
C ASN A 48 2.37 8.03 -5.92
N TYR A 49 2.21 6.76 -6.27
CA TYR A 49 1.15 5.93 -5.73
C TYR A 49 1.67 4.53 -5.39
N LYS A 50 1.11 3.95 -4.34
CA LYS A 50 1.32 2.57 -3.90
C LYS A 50 -0.02 1.87 -3.82
N VAL A 51 0.01 0.55 -4.00
CA VAL A 51 -1.19 -0.29 -3.94
C VAL A 51 -0.99 -1.41 -2.93
N TYR A 52 -2.05 -1.83 -2.26
CA TYR A 52 -2.02 -3.00 -1.37
C TYR A 52 -3.28 -3.82 -1.55
N LEU A 53 -3.22 -5.11 -1.20
CA LEU A 53 -4.38 -5.99 -1.29
C LEU A 53 -5.26 -5.84 -0.06
N ASN A 54 -6.54 -5.54 -0.31
CA ASN A 54 -7.56 -5.33 0.70
C ASN A 54 -8.63 -6.42 0.62
N LYS A 55 -9.27 -6.71 1.75
CA LYS A 55 -10.27 -7.78 1.89
C LYS A 55 -9.78 -9.12 1.33
N PHE A 56 -8.49 -9.38 1.48
CA PHE A 56 -7.89 -10.61 1.00
C PHE A 56 -8.45 -11.84 1.75
N SER A 57 -8.65 -12.94 1.02
CA SER A 57 -9.01 -14.23 1.61
C SER A 57 -8.28 -15.34 0.86
N GLY A 58 -7.29 -15.94 1.50
CA GLY A 58 -6.51 -17.08 0.97
C GLY A 58 -7.33 -18.35 0.72
N LYS A 59 -8.64 -18.32 0.99
CA LYS A 59 -9.58 -19.41 0.68
C LYS A 59 -10.18 -19.28 -0.72
N THR A 60 -9.81 -18.25 -1.49
CA THR A 60 -10.44 -17.96 -2.79
C THR A 60 -9.41 -17.88 -3.92
N ILE A 61 -9.63 -18.69 -4.97
CA ILE A 61 -8.81 -18.73 -6.20
C ILE A 61 -8.67 -17.34 -6.85
N LEU A 62 -9.69 -16.49 -6.71
CA LEU A 62 -9.69 -15.12 -7.21
C LEU A 62 -8.61 -14.25 -6.56
N SER A 63 -8.33 -14.47 -5.28
CA SER A 63 -7.31 -13.71 -4.56
C SER A 63 -5.90 -14.09 -5.01
N ASP A 64 -5.64 -15.38 -5.24
CA ASP A 64 -4.35 -15.85 -5.76
C ASP A 64 -4.08 -15.34 -7.18
N LYS A 65 -5.12 -15.36 -8.04
CA LYS A 65 -5.00 -14.81 -9.41
C LYS A 65 -4.78 -13.29 -9.41
N ALA A 66 -5.41 -12.56 -8.47
CA ALA A 66 -5.21 -11.12 -8.34
C ALA A 66 -3.78 -10.78 -7.91
N ILE A 67 -3.20 -11.54 -6.96
CA ILE A 67 -1.78 -11.40 -6.57
C ILE A 67 -0.87 -11.60 -7.77
N VAL A 68 -1.03 -12.73 -8.49
CA VAL A 68 -0.17 -13.06 -9.63
C VAL A 68 -0.29 -11.97 -10.71
N SER A 69 -1.50 -11.50 -10.99
CA SER A 69 -1.71 -10.45 -12.00
C SER A 69 -1.09 -9.10 -11.60
N LEU A 70 -1.09 -8.75 -10.31
CA LEU A 70 -0.51 -7.48 -9.83
C LEU A 70 1.02 -7.53 -9.78
N ILE A 71 1.58 -8.65 -9.33
CA ILE A 71 3.03 -8.86 -9.28
C ILE A 71 3.62 -8.99 -10.68
N SER A 72 2.88 -9.57 -11.62
CA SER A 72 3.34 -9.76 -12.99
C SER A 72 3.21 -8.51 -13.87
N ASP A 73 2.59 -7.44 -13.38
CA ASP A 73 2.44 -6.19 -14.13
C ASP A 73 3.72 -5.34 -13.98
N PRO A 74 4.52 -5.16 -15.05
CA PRO A 74 5.77 -4.40 -14.97
C PRO A 74 5.55 -2.94 -14.57
N GLU A 75 4.37 -2.39 -14.84
CA GLU A 75 4.05 -1.00 -14.52
C GLU A 75 3.74 -0.78 -13.03
N LEU A 76 3.54 -1.87 -12.30
CA LEU A 76 3.29 -1.87 -10.86
C LEU A 76 4.51 -2.32 -10.04
N GLU A 77 5.62 -2.64 -10.72
CA GLU A 77 6.86 -3.02 -10.07
C GLU A 77 7.32 -1.92 -9.09
N GLY A 78 7.60 -2.30 -7.84
CA GLY A 78 7.96 -1.37 -6.76
C GLY A 78 6.80 -0.51 -6.21
N LYS A 79 5.59 -0.60 -6.78
CA LYS A 79 4.39 0.12 -6.29
C LYS A 79 3.45 -0.78 -5.48
N VAL A 80 3.53 -2.09 -5.68
CA VAL A 80 2.74 -3.07 -4.90
C VAL A 80 3.41 -3.32 -3.55
N LEU A 81 2.66 -3.08 -2.48
CA LEU A 81 3.02 -3.48 -1.13
C LEU A 81 2.74 -4.98 -0.96
N SER A 82 3.67 -5.67 -0.30
CA SER A 82 3.59 -7.10 0.01
C SER A 82 2.55 -7.40 1.11
N THR A 83 2.25 -6.43 1.97
CA THR A 83 1.25 -6.60 3.02
C THR A 83 -0.16 -6.68 2.46
N THR A 84 -0.93 -7.63 2.98
CA THR A 84 -2.35 -7.80 2.67
C THR A 84 -3.20 -7.54 3.90
N VAL A 85 -4.31 -6.82 3.75
CA VAL A 85 -5.32 -6.66 4.79
C VAL A 85 -6.45 -7.66 4.54
N GLN A 86 -6.66 -8.56 5.49
CA GLN A 86 -7.67 -9.59 5.36
C GLN A 86 -9.08 -9.06 5.55
N TYR A 87 -10.05 -9.77 4.97
CA TYR A 87 -11.44 -9.51 5.33
C TYR A 87 -11.69 -9.90 6.78
N ALA A 88 -12.20 -8.96 7.58
CA ALA A 88 -12.58 -9.20 8.97
C ALA A 88 -13.88 -8.48 9.30
N GLN A 89 -14.82 -9.21 9.92
CA GLN A 89 -16.06 -8.63 10.45
C GLN A 89 -15.81 -7.69 11.63
N GLU A 90 -14.63 -7.77 12.24
CA GLU A 90 -14.22 -6.83 13.29
C GLU A 90 -14.21 -5.38 12.79
N ILE A 91 -13.82 -5.12 11.54
CA ILE A 91 -13.72 -3.75 10.97
C ILE A 91 -15.06 -3.00 11.02
N PRO A 92 -16.18 -3.51 10.48
CA PRO A 92 -17.47 -2.83 10.59
C PRO A 92 -17.92 -2.72 12.05
N ASN A 93 -17.73 -3.76 12.87
CA ASN A 93 -18.15 -3.75 14.27
C ASN A 93 -17.45 -2.64 15.09
N VAL A 94 -16.14 -2.46 14.93
CA VAL A 94 -15.42 -1.38 15.64
C VAL A 94 -15.77 0.00 15.09
N THR A 95 -16.13 0.08 13.81
CA THR A 95 -16.58 1.33 13.18
C THR A 95 -17.92 1.77 13.76
N ASP A 96 -18.87 0.83 13.93
CA ASP A 96 -20.18 1.09 14.55
C ASP A 96 -20.03 1.57 16.01
N ASP A 97 -19.01 1.07 16.71
CA ASP A 97 -18.63 1.50 18.06
C ASP A 97 -17.92 2.87 18.12
N ASN A 98 -17.73 3.57 16.99
CA ASN A 98 -16.91 4.77 16.86
C ASN A 98 -15.45 4.58 17.37
N LYS A 99 -14.91 3.38 17.19
CA LYS A 99 -13.55 2.99 17.54
C LYS A 99 -12.76 2.59 16.30
N ASN A 100 -11.47 2.39 16.47
CA ASN A 100 -10.59 1.84 15.44
C ASN A 100 -9.97 0.51 15.91
N ALA A 101 -9.29 -0.19 15.00
CA ALA A 101 -8.63 -1.47 15.28
C ALA A 101 -7.55 -1.39 16.38
N PHE A 102 -7.07 -0.19 16.74
CA PHE A 102 -6.06 0.04 17.77
C PHE A 102 -6.64 0.54 19.10
N SER A 103 -7.97 0.70 19.20
CA SER A 103 -8.64 1.22 20.40
C SER A 103 -8.70 0.19 21.55
N SER A 104 -8.37 -1.07 21.27
CA SER A 104 -8.36 -2.16 22.23
C SER A 104 -6.95 -2.74 22.36
N LEU A 105 -6.59 -3.17 23.58
CA LEU A 105 -5.34 -3.91 23.83
C LEU A 105 -5.45 -5.39 23.44
N LYS A 106 -6.64 -5.86 23.06
CA LYS A 106 -6.82 -7.24 22.58
C LYS A 106 -6.03 -7.46 21.28
N LYS A 107 -5.43 -8.64 21.16
CA LYS A 107 -4.83 -9.08 19.89
C LYS A 107 -5.93 -9.22 18.85
N SER A 108 -5.66 -8.73 17.65
CA SER A 108 -6.56 -8.79 16.49
C SER A 108 -5.71 -8.93 15.24
N SER A 109 -6.12 -9.82 14.33
CA SER A 109 -5.48 -9.94 13.02
C SER A 109 -5.58 -8.66 12.22
N VAL A 110 -6.68 -7.90 12.36
CA VAL A 110 -6.88 -6.61 11.70
C VAL A 110 -5.83 -5.60 12.15
N ARG A 111 -5.59 -5.56 13.46
CA ARG A 111 -4.55 -4.71 14.03
C ARG A 111 -3.17 -5.08 13.50
N ASP A 112 -2.85 -6.37 13.46
CA ASP A 112 -1.55 -6.85 13.00
C ASP A 112 -1.34 -6.60 11.48
N ASP A 113 -2.38 -6.75 10.66
CA ASP A 113 -2.37 -6.44 9.23
C ASP A 113 -2.11 -4.94 8.99
N PHE A 114 -2.83 -4.04 9.69
CA PHE A 114 -2.64 -2.59 9.54
C PHE A 114 -1.31 -2.10 10.14
N ASP A 115 -0.82 -2.70 11.22
CA ASP A 115 0.51 -2.40 11.76
C ASP A 115 1.60 -2.79 10.74
N SER A 116 1.51 -3.97 10.16
CA SER A 116 2.43 -4.45 9.11
C SER A 116 2.39 -3.54 7.87
N LEU A 117 1.18 -3.16 7.43
CA LEU A 117 0.98 -2.28 6.28
C LEU A 117 1.62 -0.91 6.54
N THR A 118 1.44 -0.38 7.74
CA THR A 118 2.02 0.90 8.15
C THR A 118 3.54 0.82 8.20
N ARG A 119 4.09 -0.27 8.74
CA ARG A 119 5.54 -0.48 8.79
C ARG A 119 6.17 -0.58 7.42
N GLU A 120 5.53 -1.29 6.51
CA GLU A 120 5.99 -1.42 5.13
C GLU A 120 5.89 -0.09 4.37
N LEU A 121 4.77 0.62 4.51
CA LEU A 121 4.54 1.91 3.86
C LEU A 121 5.59 2.95 4.24
N LEU A 122 5.90 3.03 5.54
CA LEU A 122 6.88 3.95 6.14
C LEU A 122 8.32 3.42 6.07
N GLN A 123 8.54 2.20 5.55
CA GLN A 123 9.85 1.55 5.45
C GLN A 123 10.57 1.38 6.80
N ILE A 124 9.80 1.20 7.88
CA ILE A 124 10.31 1.01 9.25
C ILE A 124 10.39 -0.46 9.65
N SER A 125 10.40 -1.39 8.69
CA SER A 125 10.54 -2.81 9.00
C SER A 125 11.92 -3.09 9.60
N PRO A 126 12.03 -3.91 10.67
CA PRO A 126 13.32 -4.22 11.31
C PRO A 126 14.38 -4.72 10.32
N ILE A 127 13.96 -5.48 9.31
CA ILE A 127 14.81 -6.04 8.27
C ILE A 127 15.42 -4.95 7.35
N GLN A 128 14.70 -3.85 7.12
CA GLN A 128 15.16 -2.75 6.27
C GLN A 128 16.11 -1.82 7.04
N VAL A 129 15.86 -1.60 8.33
CA VAL A 129 16.79 -0.89 9.22
C VAL A 129 18.14 -1.62 9.30
N LEU A 130 18.12 -2.94 9.52
CA LEU A 130 19.33 -3.78 9.52
C LEU A 130 20.08 -3.74 8.18
N LYS A 131 19.35 -3.73 7.05
CA LYS A 131 19.97 -3.67 5.71
C LYS A 131 20.61 -2.31 5.42
N GLN A 132 20.00 -1.23 5.90
CA GLN A 132 20.56 0.13 5.81
C GLN A 132 21.78 0.34 6.72
N GLU A 133 21.79 -0.28 7.90
CA GLU A 133 22.97 -0.29 8.79
C GLU A 133 24.13 -1.08 8.19
N LEU A 134 23.87 -2.26 7.59
CA LEU A 134 24.90 -3.04 6.90
C LEU A 134 25.47 -2.32 5.65
N SER A 135 24.64 -1.60 4.90
CA SER A 135 25.12 -0.86 3.73
C SER A 135 25.93 0.38 4.11
N LYS A 136 25.64 1.00 5.26
CA LYS A 136 26.43 2.14 5.78
C LYS A 136 27.81 1.70 6.25
N SER A 137 27.92 0.59 6.98
CA SER A 137 29.21 0.08 7.47
C SER A 137 30.14 -0.38 6.34
N THR A 138 29.59 -0.90 5.24
CA THR A 138 30.37 -1.33 4.08
C THR A 138 30.97 -0.14 3.30
N ASN A 139 30.24 0.97 3.19
CA ASN A 139 30.73 2.17 2.50
C ASN A 139 31.79 2.93 3.30
N GLU A 140 31.68 3.01 4.64
CA GLU A 140 32.70 3.64 5.49
C GLU A 140 34.03 2.85 5.49
N SER A 141 33.97 1.54 5.24
CA SER A 141 35.16 0.67 5.14
C SER A 141 35.92 0.84 3.82
N MET A 142 35.28 1.39 2.77
CA MET A 142 35.91 1.63 1.46
C MET A 142 36.47 3.05 1.31
N GLU A 143 36.01 4.02 2.10
CA GLU A 143 36.56 5.39 2.11
C GLU A 143 37.82 5.54 2.98
N THR A 144 38.16 4.52 3.77
CA THR A 144 39.33 4.49 4.67
C THR A 144 40.48 3.60 4.20
N ALA A 145 40.39 3.05 2.97
CA ALA A 145 41.40 2.19 2.34
C ALA A 145 42.11 2.88 1.17
#